data_AF-A0A1C5TN12-F1
#
_entry.id   AF-A0A1C5TN12-F1
#
_cell.length_a   1.000
_cell.length_b   1.000
_cell.length_c   1.000
_cell.angle_alpha   90.00
_cell.angle_beta   90.00
_cell.angle_gamma   90.00
#
_symmetry.space_group_name_H-M   'P 1'
#
loop_
_entity.id
_entity.type
_entity.pdbx_description
1 polymer ?
#
loop_
_entity_poly.entity_id
_entity_poly.type
_entity_poly.pdbx_seq_one_letter_code
_entity_poly.pdbx_strand_id
1 'polypeptide(L)'
;MRSKTKIIVLHLKELIYTGILLVLGVGLLFLLLQTFLPKKAVPKPDYDAETSLYLPGKYTSTVQLGNDHADVEVVVDSSDILSIRLVNLSQTVTAMYPLVEPCMDTLAKQICEKQSLEGITYPDENRYTSQLLLQAIDAALQKATYSQT
;
A
#
# COMPACT_ATOMS: atom_id res chain seq x y z
N MET A 1 30.91 19.99 69.63
CA MET A 1 29.73 20.07 68.74
C MET A 1 29.55 18.70 68.07
N ARG A 2 28.37 18.09 68.18
CA ARG A 2 28.13 16.65 67.90
C ARG A 2 27.57 16.48 66.49
N SER A 3 28.32 15.88 65.56
CA SER A 3 27.86 15.62 64.19
C SER A 3 26.86 14.45 64.20
N LYS A 4 25.59 14.72 63.87
CA LYS A 4 24.56 13.72 63.62
C LYS A 4 24.57 13.38 62.13
N THR A 5 25.27 12.32 61.74
CA THR A 5 25.08 11.74 60.40
C THR A 5 23.76 10.98 60.41
N LYS A 6 22.73 11.53 59.76
CA LYS A 6 21.42 10.89 59.61
C LYS A 6 21.54 9.90 58.46
N ILE A 7 21.74 8.61 58.78
CA ILE A 7 21.80 7.55 57.78
C ILE A 7 20.37 7.35 57.28
N ILE A 8 20.09 7.90 56.09
CA ILE A 8 18.80 7.73 55.43
C ILE A 8 18.82 6.33 54.82
N VAL A 9 18.18 5.38 55.50
CA VAL A 9 17.84 4.08 54.92
C VAL A 9 16.72 4.32 53.91
N LEU A 10 17.06 4.95 52.79
CA LEU A 10 16.18 4.96 51.62
C LEU A 10 15.96 3.49 51.25
N HIS A 11 14.71 3.13 51.03
CA HIS A 11 14.34 1.87 50.43
C HIS A 11 14.86 1.88 48.98
N LEU A 12 16.17 1.64 48.81
CA LEU A 12 16.84 1.67 47.50
C LEU A 12 16.13 0.75 46.50
N LYS A 13 15.58 -0.37 47.01
CA LYS A 13 14.71 -1.28 46.25
C LYS A 13 13.51 -0.57 45.63
N GLU A 14 12.81 0.29 46.38
CA GLU A 14 11.61 0.99 45.89
C GLU A 14 11.96 2.11 44.92
N LEU A 15 13.07 2.83 45.15
CA LEU A 15 13.51 3.91 44.25
C LEU A 15 13.83 3.39 42.84
N ILE A 16 14.38 2.18 42.73
CA ILE A 16 14.65 1.52 41.44
C ILE A 16 13.34 1.25 40.70
N TYR A 17 12.32 0.69 41.37
CA TYR A 17 11.02 0.43 40.75
C TYR A 17 10.32 1.72 40.31
N THR A 18 10.36 2.77 41.14
CA THR A 18 9.81 4.08 40.79
C THR A 18 10.54 4.70 39.59
N GLY A 19 11.87 4.57 39.53
CA GLY A 19 12.66 5.04 38.38
C GLY A 19 12.30 4.32 37.08
N ILE A 20 12.23 2.99 37.10
CA ILE A 20 11.86 2.18 35.93
C ILE A 20 10.44 2.52 35.46
N LEU A 21 9.49 2.62 36.38
CA LEU A 21 8.10 2.96 36.06
C LEU A 21 7.98 4.35 35.43
N LEU A 22 8.75 5.32 35.92
CA LEU A 22 8.76 6.69 35.40
C LEU A 22 9.33 6.74 33.98
N VAL A 23 10.44 6.03 33.72
CA VAL A 23 11.03 5.92 32.38
C VAL A 23 10.05 5.25 31.41
N LEU A 24 9.43 4.14 31.82
CA LEU A 24 8.39 3.48 31.02
C LEU A 24 7.20 4.40 30.76
N GLY A 25 6.71 5.12 31.76
CA GLY A 25 5.59 6.05 31.63
C GLY A 25 5.88 7.20 30.64
N VAL A 26 7.08 7.79 30.71
CA VAL A 26 7.50 8.83 29.76
C VAL A 26 7.65 8.26 28.35
N GLY A 27 8.21 7.06 28.20
CA GLY A 27 8.32 6.39 26.90
C GLY A 27 6.95 6.07 26.27
N LEU A 28 6.00 5.62 27.10
CA LEU A 28 4.63 5.36 26.67
C LEU A 28 3.92 6.65 26.28
N LEU A 29 4.12 7.74 27.04
CA LEU A 29 3.59 9.06 26.69
C LEU A 29 4.16 9.56 25.35
N PHE A 30 5.45 9.36 25.09
CA PHE A 30 6.06 9.70 23.80
C PHE A 30 5.47 8.90 22.64
N LEU A 31 5.25 7.59 22.82
CA LEU A 31 4.59 6.74 21.83
C LEU A 31 3.13 7.15 21.59
N LEU A 32 2.41 7.53 22.65
CA LEU A 32 1.05 8.08 22.53
C LEU A 32 1.05 9.41 21.78
N LEU A 33 2.02 10.29 22.02
CA LEU A 33 2.14 11.51 21.21
C LEU A 33 2.43 11.19 19.74
N GLN A 34 3.27 10.21 19.43
CA GLN A 34 3.53 9.80 18.02
C GLN A 34 2.31 9.16 17.33
N THR A 35 1.44 8.47 18.07
CA THR A 35 0.23 7.80 17.52
C THR A 35 -1.00 8.71 17.48
N PHE A 36 -1.13 9.63 18.45
CA PHE A 36 -2.22 10.61 18.50
C PHE A 36 -1.87 11.95 17.85
N LEU A 37 -0.62 12.23 17.48
CA LEU A 37 -0.35 13.26 16.50
C LEU A 37 -0.99 12.78 15.20
N PRO A 38 -2.07 13.43 14.73
CA PRO A 38 -2.58 13.13 13.39
C PRO A 38 -1.40 13.37 12.46
N LYS A 39 -0.92 12.31 11.81
CA LYS A 39 -0.11 12.47 10.60
C LYS A 39 -0.88 13.48 9.78
N LYS A 40 -0.29 14.68 9.60
CA LYS A 40 -0.92 15.77 8.87
C LYS A 40 -1.62 15.14 7.69
N ALA A 41 -2.94 15.29 7.65
CA ALA A 41 -3.71 14.89 6.49
C ALA A 41 -2.90 15.41 5.31
N VAL A 42 -2.39 14.48 4.49
CA VAL A 42 -1.84 14.82 3.19
C VAL A 42 -2.87 15.78 2.61
N PRO A 43 -2.47 17.02 2.23
CA PRO A 43 -3.41 17.95 1.65
C PRO A 43 -4.17 17.16 0.59
N LYS A 44 -5.50 17.08 0.71
CA LYS A 44 -6.29 16.69 -0.46
C LYS A 44 -5.84 17.70 -1.53
N PRO A 45 -5.20 17.28 -2.62
CA PRO A 45 -4.88 18.23 -3.66
C PRO A 45 -6.22 18.83 -4.10
N ASP A 46 -6.26 20.17 -4.17
CA ASP A 46 -7.33 20.87 -4.85
C ASP A 46 -7.37 20.28 -6.27
N TYR A 47 -8.44 19.56 -6.58
CA TYR A 47 -8.69 19.06 -7.93
C TYR A 47 -9.20 20.25 -8.74
N ASP A 48 -8.26 21.04 -9.28
CA ASP A 48 -8.55 21.90 -10.41
C ASP A 48 -9.09 21.01 -11.53
N ALA A 49 -10.38 21.14 -11.80
CA ALA A 49 -11.20 20.28 -12.64
C ALA A 49 -10.86 20.35 -14.14
N GLU A 50 -9.68 20.83 -14.51
CA GLU A 50 -9.32 21.11 -15.91
C GLU A 50 -8.22 20.17 -16.46
N THR A 51 -7.68 19.23 -15.66
CA THR A 51 -6.70 18.22 -16.15
C THR A 51 -6.74 16.86 -15.42
N SER A 52 -7.77 16.56 -14.60
CA SER A 52 -7.86 15.23 -13.96
C SER A 52 -8.36 14.16 -14.96
N LEU A 53 -7.45 13.34 -15.48
CA LEU A 53 -7.75 12.23 -16.39
C LEU A 53 -8.44 11.06 -15.67
N TYR A 54 -8.09 10.85 -14.39
CA TYR A 54 -8.61 9.77 -13.56
C TYR A 54 -9.19 10.30 -12.25
N LEU A 55 -10.15 9.56 -11.69
CA LEU A 55 -10.58 9.72 -10.31
C LEU A 55 -9.57 8.99 -9.40
N PRO A 56 -8.98 9.69 -8.42
CA PRO A 56 -8.02 9.09 -7.49
C PRO A 56 -8.67 7.97 -6.69
N GLY A 57 -8.10 6.77 -6.74
CA GLY A 57 -8.74 5.63 -6.11
C GLY A 57 -8.09 4.28 -6.40
N LYS A 58 -8.70 3.25 -5.81
CA LYS A 58 -8.37 1.86 -6.06
C LYS A 58 -9.49 1.22 -6.85
N TYR A 59 -9.14 0.64 -7.98
CA TYR A 59 -10.08 0.04 -8.91
C TYR A 59 -9.70 -1.42 -9.13
N THR A 60 -10.69 -2.30 -9.02
CA THR A 60 -10.48 -3.74 -9.16
C THR A 60 -11.27 -4.30 -10.33
N SER A 61 -10.66 -5.21 -11.08
CA SER A 61 -11.30 -5.96 -12.16
C SER A 61 -10.95 -7.43 -12.05
N THR A 62 -11.95 -8.29 -12.21
CA THR A 62 -11.78 -9.75 -12.07
C THR A 62 -11.39 -10.37 -13.40
N VAL A 63 -10.40 -11.25 -13.35
CA VAL A 63 -9.91 -12.03 -14.49
C VAL A 63 -10.07 -13.53 -14.20
N GLN A 64 -10.59 -14.28 -15.17
CA GLN A 64 -10.76 -15.73 -15.03
C GLN A 64 -9.53 -16.48 -15.54
N LEU A 65 -9.01 -17.38 -14.71
CA LEU A 65 -7.87 -18.24 -15.02
C LEU A 65 -8.29 -19.70 -14.86
N GLY A 66 -8.75 -20.29 -15.97
CA GLY A 66 -9.28 -21.64 -15.98
C GLY A 66 -10.59 -21.74 -15.19
N ASN A 67 -10.58 -22.48 -14.08
CA ASN A 67 -11.73 -22.64 -13.18
C ASN A 67 -11.69 -21.69 -11.97
N ASP A 68 -10.60 -20.95 -11.81
CA ASP A 68 -10.40 -20.00 -10.72
C ASP A 68 -10.44 -18.55 -11.27
N HIS A 69 -10.40 -17.59 -10.37
CA HIS A 69 -10.32 -16.18 -10.70
C HIS A 69 -9.20 -15.50 -9.92
N ALA A 70 -8.72 -14.40 -10.46
CA ALA A 70 -7.84 -13.46 -9.77
C ALA A 70 -8.37 -12.04 -10.00
N ASP A 71 -8.01 -11.13 -9.12
CA ASP A 71 -8.44 -9.74 -9.23
C ASP A 71 -7.24 -8.85 -9.55
N VAL A 72 -7.37 -8.02 -10.57
CA VAL A 72 -6.39 -6.98 -10.91
C VAL A 72 -6.79 -5.71 -10.19
N GLU A 73 -5.93 -5.22 -9.31
CA GLU A 73 -6.09 -3.96 -8.60
C GLU A 73 -5.18 -2.90 -9.20
N VAL A 74 -5.78 -1.80 -9.63
CA VAL A 74 -5.11 -0.62 -10.19
C VAL A 74 -5.32 0.56 -9.24
N VAL A 75 -4.24 1.21 -8.86
CA VAL A 75 -4.25 2.41 -8.03
C VAL A 75 -3.84 3.57 -8.89
N VAL A 76 -4.67 4.60 -8.93
CA VAL A 76 -4.44 5.81 -9.72
C VAL A 76 -4.53 7.07 -8.85
N ASP A 77 -3.83 8.10 -9.27
CA ASP A 77 -4.01 9.50 -8.86
C ASP A 77 -4.88 10.22 -9.92
N SER A 78 -5.06 11.52 -9.75
CA SER A 78 -5.68 12.46 -10.69
C SER A 78 -5.18 12.34 -12.14
N SER A 79 -3.88 12.13 -12.32
CA SER A 79 -3.21 12.12 -13.63
C SER A 79 -2.53 10.78 -13.96
N ASP A 80 -2.04 10.07 -12.95
CA ASP A 80 -1.07 8.98 -13.15
C ASP A 80 -1.52 7.66 -12.54
N ILE A 81 -1.13 6.56 -13.18
CA ILE A 81 -1.22 5.19 -12.68
C ILE A 81 -0.06 4.97 -11.70
N LEU A 82 -0.40 4.74 -10.43
CA LEU A 82 0.57 4.60 -9.34
C LEU A 82 1.07 3.16 -9.20
N SER A 83 0.16 2.20 -9.22
CA SER A 83 0.52 0.79 -9.06
C SER A 83 -0.54 -0.14 -9.63
N ILE A 84 -0.10 -1.25 -10.22
CA ILE A 84 -0.96 -2.34 -10.68
C ILE A 84 -0.46 -3.61 -9.98
N ARG A 85 -1.38 -4.38 -9.39
CA ARG A 85 -1.05 -5.67 -8.76
C ARG A 85 -2.18 -6.66 -8.92
N LEU A 86 -1.84 -7.94 -8.82
CA LEU A 86 -2.81 -9.01 -8.77
C LEU A 86 -3.10 -9.34 -7.30
N VAL A 87 -4.37 -9.48 -6.95
CA VAL A 87 -4.88 -9.78 -5.61
C VAL A 87 -5.89 -10.92 -5.69
N ASN A 88 -6.24 -11.50 -4.53
CA ASN A 88 -7.15 -12.63 -4.44
C ASN A 88 -6.72 -13.86 -5.26
N LEU A 89 -5.42 -14.08 -5.47
CA LEU A 89 -4.94 -15.32 -6.08
C LEU A 89 -5.15 -16.50 -5.12
N SER A 90 -5.68 -17.59 -5.65
CA SER A 90 -5.69 -18.87 -4.95
C SER A 90 -4.30 -19.55 -5.03
N GLN A 91 -4.01 -20.42 -4.06
CA GLN A 91 -2.80 -21.25 -4.09
C GLN A 91 -2.75 -22.14 -5.34
N THR A 92 -3.91 -22.61 -5.80
CA THR A 92 -4.05 -23.40 -7.04
C THR A 92 -3.63 -22.61 -8.26
N VAL A 93 -4.09 -21.35 -8.40
CA VAL A 93 -3.71 -20.48 -9.52
C VAL A 93 -2.21 -20.21 -9.52
N THR A 94 -1.64 -19.95 -8.35
CA THR A 94 -0.20 -19.68 -8.21
C THR A 94 0.64 -20.89 -8.62
N ALA A 95 0.19 -22.10 -8.28
CA ALA A 95 0.90 -23.34 -8.63
C ALA A 95 0.69 -23.77 -10.10
N MET A 96 -0.51 -23.59 -10.65
CA MET A 96 -0.87 -24.00 -12.01
C MET A 96 -0.48 -22.97 -13.07
N TYR A 97 -0.46 -21.69 -12.70
CA TYR A 97 -0.15 -20.57 -13.59
C TYR A 97 0.99 -19.70 -13.02
N PRO A 98 2.18 -20.26 -12.77
CA PRO A 98 3.28 -19.55 -12.10
C PRO A 98 3.80 -18.34 -12.91
N LEU A 99 3.49 -18.28 -14.21
CA LEU A 99 3.91 -17.18 -15.08
C LEU A 99 3.00 -15.94 -14.98
N VAL A 100 1.85 -16.03 -14.33
CA VAL A 100 0.88 -14.93 -14.29
C VAL A 100 1.40 -13.75 -13.47
N GLU A 101 1.95 -14.01 -12.27
CA GLU A 101 2.55 -12.98 -11.43
C GLU A 101 3.73 -12.25 -12.12
N PRO A 102 4.76 -12.95 -12.66
CA PRO A 102 5.85 -12.27 -13.36
C PRO A 102 5.39 -11.56 -14.64
N CYS A 103 4.36 -12.06 -15.34
CA CYS A 103 3.75 -11.33 -16.45
C CYS A 103 3.09 -10.04 -15.95
N MET A 104 2.30 -10.10 -14.87
CA MET A 104 1.67 -8.91 -14.30
C MET A 104 2.72 -7.88 -13.89
N ASP A 105 3.80 -8.30 -13.23
CA ASP A 105 4.85 -7.40 -12.76
C ASP A 105 5.57 -6.68 -13.92
N THR A 106 5.81 -7.40 -15.02
CA THR A 106 6.45 -6.82 -16.21
C THR A 106 5.53 -5.87 -16.97
N LEU A 107 4.23 -6.18 -17.03
CA LEU A 107 3.21 -5.28 -17.59
C LEU A 107 3.03 -4.04 -16.70
N ALA A 108 2.89 -4.22 -15.40
CA ALA A 108 2.71 -3.16 -14.42
C ALA A 108 3.85 -2.14 -14.48
N LYS A 109 5.11 -2.60 -14.53
CA LYS A 109 6.27 -1.72 -14.69
C LYS A 109 6.20 -0.90 -15.97
N GLN A 110 5.95 -1.54 -17.11
CA GLN A 110 5.87 -0.84 -18.39
C GLN A 110 4.72 0.17 -18.43
N ILE A 111 3.56 -0.16 -17.85
CA ILE A 111 2.39 0.72 -17.82
C ILE A 111 2.64 1.90 -16.88
N CYS A 112 3.20 1.67 -15.68
CA CYS A 112 3.57 2.76 -14.77
C CYS A 112 4.69 3.65 -15.33
N GLU A 113 5.60 3.13 -16.16
CA GLU A 113 6.64 3.93 -16.81
C GLU A 113 6.10 4.75 -17.99
N LYS A 114 5.25 4.14 -18.82
CA LYS A 114 4.71 4.77 -20.04
C LYS A 114 3.46 5.61 -19.79
N GLN A 115 2.79 5.38 -18.65
CA GLN A 115 1.48 5.94 -18.33
C GLN A 115 0.43 5.66 -19.45
N SER A 116 0.60 4.54 -20.16
CA SER A 116 -0.27 4.11 -21.26
C SER A 116 -0.28 2.58 -21.37
N LEU A 117 -1.39 2.05 -21.89
CA LEU A 117 -1.57 0.65 -22.27
C LEU A 117 -1.01 0.33 -23.67
N GLU A 118 -0.54 1.35 -24.40
CA GLU A 118 -0.05 1.23 -25.77
C GLU A 118 1.46 0.95 -25.80
N GLY A 119 1.89 0.19 -26.82
CA GLY A 119 3.31 -0.13 -27.02
C GLY A 119 3.91 -1.03 -25.93
N ILE A 120 3.09 -1.75 -25.17
CA ILE A 120 3.55 -2.73 -24.18
C ILE A 120 4.15 -3.94 -24.91
N THR A 121 5.34 -4.35 -24.49
CA THR A 121 6.07 -5.49 -25.06
C THR A 121 5.96 -6.69 -24.14
N TYR A 122 5.57 -7.84 -24.68
CA TYR A 122 5.51 -9.10 -23.97
C TYR A 122 5.93 -10.23 -24.92
N PRO A 123 6.55 -11.31 -24.40
CA PRO A 123 6.99 -12.41 -25.23
C PRO A 123 5.79 -13.20 -25.77
N ASP A 124 5.89 -13.72 -27.00
CA ASP A 124 4.77 -14.39 -27.68
C ASP A 124 4.23 -15.61 -26.92
N GLU A 125 5.08 -16.30 -26.16
CA GLU A 125 4.69 -17.42 -25.28
C GLU A 125 3.67 -17.01 -24.21
N ASN A 126 3.70 -15.76 -23.75
CA ASN A 126 2.79 -15.22 -22.74
C ASN A 126 1.74 -14.30 -23.32
N ARG A 127 1.58 -14.28 -24.66
CA ARG A 127 0.69 -13.36 -25.37
C ARG A 127 -0.74 -13.43 -24.86
N TYR A 128 -1.31 -14.63 -24.75
CA TYR A 128 -2.70 -14.81 -24.33
C TYR A 128 -2.93 -14.29 -22.90
N THR A 129 -2.06 -14.69 -21.96
CA THR A 129 -2.10 -14.21 -20.58
C THR A 129 -1.93 -12.69 -20.51
N SER A 130 -0.97 -12.14 -21.25
CA SER A 130 -0.70 -10.70 -21.27
C SER A 130 -1.89 -9.92 -21.80
N GLN A 131 -2.53 -10.39 -22.87
CA GLN A 131 -3.75 -9.77 -23.40
C GLN A 131 -4.90 -9.80 -22.40
N LEU A 132 -5.10 -10.93 -21.72
CA LEU A 132 -6.14 -11.08 -20.70
C LEU A 132 -5.90 -10.13 -19.52
N LEU A 133 -4.66 -10.03 -19.04
CA LEU A 133 -4.29 -9.11 -17.97
C LEU A 133 -4.43 -7.65 -18.41
N LEU A 134 -4.00 -7.30 -19.63
CA LEU A 134 -4.17 -5.96 -20.19
C LEU A 134 -5.65 -5.56 -20.29
N GLN A 135 -6.52 -6.47 -20.70
CA GLN A 135 -7.97 -6.24 -20.71
C GLN A 135 -8.53 -6.01 -19.30
N ALA A 136 -8.06 -6.76 -18.31
CA ALA A 136 -8.47 -6.56 -16.93
C ALA A 136 -7.98 -5.22 -16.36
N ILE A 137 -6.76 -4.81 -16.69
CA ILE A 137 -6.20 -3.49 -16.33
C ILE A 137 -7.00 -2.38 -17.01
N ASP A 138 -7.27 -2.50 -18.31
CA ASP A 138 -8.08 -1.55 -19.07
C ASP A 138 -9.48 -1.40 -18.46
N ALA A 139 -10.14 -2.51 -18.15
CA ALA A 139 -11.44 -2.50 -17.46
C ALA A 139 -11.39 -1.86 -16.06
N ALA A 140 -10.27 -1.99 -15.33
CA ALA A 140 -10.08 -1.30 -14.06
C ALA A 140 -9.85 0.20 -14.26
N LEU A 141 -9.06 0.60 -15.28
CA LEU A 141 -8.79 1.99 -15.62
C LEU A 141 -10.02 2.72 -16.18
N GLN A 142 -10.87 2.04 -16.95
CA GLN A 142 -12.14 2.61 -17.42
C GLN A 142 -13.08 2.98 -16.26
N LYS A 143 -13.07 2.20 -15.16
CA LYS A 143 -13.80 2.56 -13.93
C LYS A 143 -13.19 3.78 -13.24
N ALA A 144 -11.91 4.05 -13.49
CA ALA A 144 -11.17 5.15 -12.93
C ALA A 144 -11.28 6.43 -13.76
N THR A 145 -11.40 6.33 -15.09
CA THR A 145 -11.71 7.49 -15.93
C THR A 145 -13.09 8.02 -15.59
N TYR A 146 -13.24 9.36 -15.58
CA TYR A 146 -14.57 9.98 -15.50
C TYR A 146 -15.44 9.35 -16.57
N SER A 147 -16.48 8.62 -16.13
CA SER A 147 -17.47 7.99 -16.99
C SER A 147 -17.94 9.02 -18.03
N GLN A 148 -17.37 8.99 -19.23
CA GLN A 148 -17.99 9.62 -20.38
C GLN A 148 -19.26 8.80 -20.60
N THR A 149 -20.39 9.39 -20.23
CA THR A 149 -21.75 8.96 -20.54
C THR A 149 -21.90 8.45 -21.95
#